data_AF-A0A3B0ZMS2-F1
#
_entry.id   AF-A0A3B0ZMS2-F1
#
_cell.length_a   1.000
_cell.length_b   1.000
_cell.length_c   1.000
_cell.angle_alpha   90.00
_cell.angle_beta   90.00
_cell.angle_gamma   90.00
#
_symmetry.space_group_name_H-M   'P 1'
#
loop_
_entity.id
_entity.type
_entity.pdbx_description
1 polymer ?
#
loop_
_entity_poly.entity_id
_entity_poly.type
_entity_poly.pdbx_seq_one_letter_code
_entity_poly.pdbx_strand_id
1 'polypeptide(L)'
;MKNYNKLLIGVLSLTVITCGGDPGNSTSGLAGSTIFNETFTGTNNDAWPNSWTTVSSGATLSVDIQNNRGRLQSNAYDNSLRTSALTRVINNSVNLKNSDVVFTVEFENFANQGIGFYARQNGGYLTALATNGQGYGVYWQGNTTPEFDIRYELNGVESVIAAVGDPLGVGQVVLDNTAYKIRFKITQINANSNTELSAKVWLASDSEPATWNIKTSSSINGLQDISGGFAVDAFNYSGITTGSDSIYIDDIIISN
;
A
#
# COMPACT_ATOMS: atom_id res chain seq x y z
N MET A 1 20.34 -50.83 -50.49
CA MET A 1 20.47 -49.39 -50.18
C MET A 1 19.08 -48.81 -50.03
N LYS A 2 18.69 -48.42 -48.80
CA LYS A 2 17.37 -47.86 -48.47
C LYS A 2 17.43 -46.34 -48.65
N ASN A 3 16.60 -45.77 -49.53
CA ASN A 3 16.47 -44.32 -49.69
C ASN A 3 15.45 -43.79 -48.68
N TYR A 4 15.90 -42.84 -47.86
CA TYR A 4 15.09 -42.17 -46.84
C TYR A 4 14.33 -40.98 -47.43
N ASN A 5 13.12 -40.80 -46.89
CA ASN A 5 12.15 -39.75 -47.18
C ASN A 5 12.71 -38.34 -47.01
N LYS A 6 12.39 -37.46 -47.97
CA LYS A 6 12.63 -36.01 -47.89
C LYS A 6 11.44 -35.39 -47.14
N LEU A 7 11.65 -35.01 -45.88
CA LEU A 7 10.68 -34.27 -45.06
C LEU A 7 10.69 -32.79 -45.50
N LEU A 8 9.55 -32.29 -45.96
CA LEU A 8 9.34 -30.87 -46.29
C LEU A 8 9.06 -30.12 -44.97
N ILE A 9 10.00 -29.28 -44.53
CA ILE A 9 9.78 -28.35 -43.41
C ILE A 9 9.25 -27.05 -44.00
N GLY A 10 7.99 -26.73 -43.73
CA GLY A 10 7.38 -25.45 -44.05
C GLY A 10 7.98 -24.35 -43.17
N VAL A 11 8.44 -23.27 -43.80
CA VAL A 11 8.94 -22.07 -43.12
C VAL A 11 7.73 -21.30 -42.59
N LEU A 12 7.52 -21.33 -41.27
CA LEU A 12 6.65 -20.39 -40.57
C LEU A 12 7.39 -19.06 -40.43
N SER A 13 6.95 -18.03 -41.16
CA SER A 13 7.40 -16.66 -40.96
C SER A 13 6.88 -16.14 -39.62
N LEU A 14 7.74 -16.14 -38.62
CA LEU A 14 7.52 -15.47 -37.34
C LEU A 14 7.68 -13.97 -37.56
N THR A 15 6.58 -13.21 -37.50
CA THR A 15 6.65 -11.75 -37.42
C THR A 15 7.03 -11.39 -36.00
N VAL A 16 8.29 -11.03 -35.77
CA VAL A 16 8.75 -10.47 -34.50
C VAL A 16 8.24 -9.03 -34.45
N ILE A 17 7.23 -8.76 -33.62
CA ILE A 17 6.90 -7.39 -33.22
C ILE A 17 7.93 -7.01 -32.16
N THR A 18 8.93 -6.22 -32.54
CA THR A 18 9.80 -5.54 -31.59
C THR A 18 9.05 -4.30 -31.07
N CYS A 19 8.49 -4.36 -29.87
CA CYS A 19 8.27 -3.13 -29.11
C CYS A 19 9.62 -2.71 -28.53
N GLY A 20 10.08 -1.51 -28.88
CA GLY A 20 11.29 -0.92 -28.32
C GLY A 20 11.09 -0.66 -26.84
N GLY A 21 11.74 -1.46 -25.99
CA GLY A 21 11.86 -1.19 -24.57
C GLY A 21 13.04 -0.25 -24.32
N ASP A 22 12.76 0.88 -23.70
CA ASP A 22 13.75 1.75 -23.08
C ASP A 22 14.39 0.98 -21.90
N PRO A 23 15.73 0.88 -21.78
CA PRO A 23 16.36 0.12 -20.71
C PRO A 23 16.42 1.00 -19.46
N GLY A 24 15.33 1.07 -18.70
CA GLY A 24 15.35 1.87 -17.46
C GLY A 24 14.13 1.85 -16.54
N ASN A 25 13.02 1.18 -16.86
CA ASN A 25 11.87 1.17 -15.96
C ASN A 25 11.19 -0.20 -15.91
N SER A 26 11.58 -1.02 -14.94
CA SER A 26 10.96 -2.31 -14.66
C SER A 26 9.65 -2.14 -13.85
N THR A 27 8.59 -1.66 -14.49
CA THR A 27 7.21 -1.70 -13.96
C THR A 27 6.52 -3.06 -14.23
N SER A 28 7.30 -4.14 -14.30
CA SER A 28 6.79 -5.48 -14.60
C SER A 28 6.05 -6.06 -13.39
N GLY A 29 4.77 -5.73 -13.25
CA GLY A 29 3.91 -6.37 -12.25
C GLY A 29 2.46 -5.90 -12.21
N LEU A 30 2.17 -4.67 -12.59
CA LEU A 30 0.81 -4.10 -12.52
C LEU A 30 -0.04 -4.56 -13.71
N ALA A 31 -1.20 -5.15 -13.42
CA ALA A 31 -2.18 -5.49 -14.44
C ALA A 31 -3.16 -4.32 -14.57
N GLY A 32 -2.89 -3.37 -15.47
CA GLY A 32 -3.75 -2.21 -15.66
C GLY A 32 -3.04 -0.98 -16.23
N SER A 33 -3.81 0.03 -16.62
CA SER A 33 -3.25 1.36 -16.90
C SER A 33 -2.90 2.02 -15.57
N THR A 34 -1.71 2.57 -15.44
CA THR A 34 -1.38 3.48 -14.33
C THR A 34 -2.32 4.68 -14.38
N ILE A 35 -2.95 4.98 -13.25
CA ILE A 35 -3.89 6.10 -13.07
C ILE A 35 -3.39 7.12 -12.05
N PHE A 36 -2.42 6.76 -11.23
CA PHE A 36 -1.75 7.65 -10.28
C PHE A 36 -0.29 7.19 -10.08
N ASN A 37 0.60 8.15 -9.93
CA ASN A 37 2.01 7.94 -9.60
C ASN A 37 2.50 9.07 -8.68
N GLU A 38 3.23 8.73 -7.63
CA GLU A 38 3.85 9.68 -6.71
C GLU A 38 5.25 9.19 -6.32
N THR A 39 6.23 10.08 -6.47
CA THR A 39 7.65 9.83 -6.17
C THR A 39 8.23 10.87 -5.20
N PHE A 40 7.36 11.71 -4.61
CA PHE A 40 7.71 12.72 -3.59
C PHE A 40 8.98 13.53 -3.89
N THR A 41 9.17 13.89 -5.16
CA THR A 41 10.37 14.57 -5.62
C THR A 41 10.33 16.03 -5.18
N GLY A 42 11.33 16.44 -4.41
CA GLY A 42 11.35 17.76 -3.78
C GLY A 42 12.56 17.95 -2.88
N THR A 43 12.69 19.15 -2.31
CA THR A 43 13.72 19.46 -1.33
C THR A 43 13.29 19.04 0.07
N ASN A 44 14.26 18.86 0.96
CA ASN A 44 13.97 18.47 2.34
C ASN A 44 13.10 19.54 3.03
N ASN A 45 12.06 19.06 3.72
CA ASN A 45 11.02 19.84 4.39
C ASN A 45 9.99 20.49 3.45
N ASP A 46 10.02 20.20 2.14
CA ASP A 46 8.90 20.59 1.27
C ASP A 46 7.62 19.89 1.70
N ALA A 47 6.49 20.59 1.61
CA ALA A 47 5.19 19.95 1.80
C ALA A 47 4.98 18.85 0.76
N TRP A 48 4.20 17.83 1.12
CA TRP A 48 3.72 16.87 0.12
C TRP A 48 2.91 17.60 -0.98
N PRO A 49 2.82 17.03 -2.20
CA PRO A 49 2.08 17.66 -3.28
C PRO A 49 0.62 18.00 -2.89
N ASN A 50 0.08 19.09 -3.42
CA ASN A 50 -1.22 19.65 -3.02
C ASN A 50 -2.43 18.71 -3.22
N SER A 51 -2.27 17.58 -3.93
CA SER A 51 -3.28 16.52 -4.01
C SER A 51 -3.46 15.75 -2.71
N TRP A 52 -2.51 15.88 -1.78
CA TRP A 52 -2.51 15.25 -0.47
C TRP A 52 -3.05 16.22 0.59
N THR A 53 -3.88 15.72 1.49
CA THR A 53 -4.42 16.49 2.62
C THR A 53 -4.18 15.71 3.89
N THR A 54 -3.41 16.29 4.81
CA THR A 54 -3.20 15.71 6.14
C THR A 54 -4.47 15.85 6.96
N VAL A 55 -4.90 14.74 7.53
CA VAL A 55 -6.00 14.66 8.48
C VAL A 55 -5.54 13.88 9.69
N SER A 56 -5.63 14.48 10.87
CA SER A 56 -5.13 13.86 12.09
C SER A 56 -6.14 14.02 13.22
N SER A 57 -6.27 12.99 14.07
CA SER A 57 -7.03 13.08 15.33
C SER A 57 -6.21 13.67 16.48
N GLY A 58 -4.96 14.05 16.22
CA GLY A 58 -4.02 14.63 17.18
C GLY A 58 -2.94 15.45 16.46
N ALA A 59 -1.92 15.91 17.19
CA ALA A 59 -0.83 16.66 16.57
C ALA A 59 0.00 15.72 15.67
N THR A 60 -0.10 15.91 14.36
CA THR A 60 0.90 15.39 13.41
C THR A 60 2.19 16.18 13.62
N LEU A 61 3.33 15.49 13.67
CA LEU A 61 4.62 16.16 13.82
C LEU A 61 5.10 16.67 12.46
N SER A 62 5.17 15.79 11.46
CA SER A 62 5.66 16.15 10.13
C SER A 62 4.96 15.31 9.05
N VAL A 63 4.59 15.97 7.95
CA VAL A 63 4.22 15.37 6.66
C VAL A 63 4.91 16.21 5.59
N ASP A 64 6.10 15.77 5.21
CA ASP A 64 7.01 16.54 4.36
C ASP A 64 7.89 15.62 3.52
N ILE A 65 8.63 16.19 2.59
CA ILE A 65 9.58 15.48 1.74
C ILE A 65 10.93 15.42 2.45
N GLN A 66 11.57 14.25 2.46
CA GLN A 66 12.94 14.07 2.93
C GLN A 66 13.69 13.12 2.00
N ASN A 67 14.78 13.62 1.41
CA ASN A 67 15.62 12.90 0.46
C ASN A 67 14.81 12.31 -0.71
N ASN A 68 13.90 13.10 -1.28
CA ASN A 68 12.95 12.69 -2.32
C ASN A 68 12.00 11.54 -1.93
N ARG A 69 11.64 11.43 -0.64
CA ARG A 69 10.65 10.46 -0.15
C ARG A 69 9.62 11.18 0.69
N GLY A 70 8.39 10.70 0.70
CA GLY A 70 7.36 11.19 1.59
C GLY A 70 7.66 10.74 3.02
N ARG A 71 7.95 11.66 3.93
CA ARG A 71 8.10 11.38 5.35
C ARG A 71 6.78 11.61 6.08
N LEU A 72 6.46 10.65 6.95
CA LEU A 72 5.38 10.71 7.92
C LEU A 72 5.99 10.61 9.33
N GLN A 73 5.69 11.58 10.17
CA GLN A 73 5.95 11.54 11.61
C GLN A 73 4.63 11.83 12.34
N SER A 74 4.09 10.82 13.00
CA SER A 74 3.00 11.00 13.95
C SER A 74 3.57 11.17 15.36
N ASN A 75 2.87 11.93 16.21
CA ASN A 75 3.25 12.00 17.62
C ASN A 75 3.22 10.60 18.27
N ALA A 76 3.90 10.51 19.40
CA ALA A 76 3.74 9.39 20.30
C ALA A 76 2.31 9.21 20.82
N TYR A 77 2.00 8.00 21.27
CA TYR A 77 0.74 7.62 21.93
C TYR A 77 0.28 8.66 22.97
N ASP A 78 -0.87 9.30 22.72
CA ASP A 78 -1.50 10.20 23.68
C ASP A 78 -2.34 9.38 24.68
N ASN A 79 -1.80 9.22 25.89
CA ASN A 79 -2.45 8.47 26.96
C ASN A 79 -3.74 9.12 27.48
N SER A 80 -3.99 10.41 27.17
CA SER A 80 -5.21 11.13 27.56
C SER A 80 -6.40 10.82 26.65
N LEU A 81 -6.14 10.50 25.37
CA LEU A 81 -7.17 10.16 24.39
C LEU A 81 -7.35 8.64 24.22
N ARG A 82 -6.43 7.81 24.72
CA ARG A 82 -6.37 6.35 24.48
C ARG A 82 -6.44 5.99 22.99
N THR A 83 -6.06 6.92 22.12
CA THR A 83 -5.97 6.73 20.68
C THR A 83 -4.50 6.79 20.31
N SER A 84 -4.00 5.81 19.56
CA SER A 84 -2.74 5.96 18.84
C SER A 84 -2.78 7.29 18.07
N ALA A 85 -1.76 8.12 18.22
CA ALA A 85 -1.63 9.32 17.40
C ALA A 85 -1.35 8.85 15.98
N LEU A 86 -2.44 8.76 15.20
CA LEU A 86 -2.44 8.42 13.80
C LEU A 86 -2.31 9.71 13.00
N THR A 87 -1.39 9.71 12.04
CA THR A 87 -1.40 10.70 10.95
C THR A 87 -2.00 10.04 9.72
N ARG A 88 -3.16 10.49 9.26
CA ARG A 88 -3.75 10.08 7.97
C ARG A 88 -3.43 11.14 6.94
N VAL A 89 -3.04 10.75 5.74
CA VAL A 89 -2.87 11.68 4.62
C VAL A 89 -3.72 11.16 3.47
N ILE A 90 -4.68 11.98 3.06
CA ILE A 90 -5.74 11.62 2.14
C ILE A 90 -5.43 12.16 0.75
N ASN A 91 -5.70 11.37 -0.28
CA ASN A 91 -5.66 11.81 -1.67
C ASN A 91 -6.93 11.37 -2.40
N ASN A 92 -7.68 12.35 -2.90
CA ASN A 92 -8.94 12.15 -3.61
C ASN A 92 -8.83 12.50 -5.11
N SER A 93 -7.61 12.56 -5.66
CA SER A 93 -7.37 12.88 -7.07
C SER A 93 -7.85 11.77 -8.03
N VAL A 94 -7.98 10.54 -7.54
CA VAL A 94 -8.51 9.39 -8.28
C VAL A 94 -9.57 8.66 -7.46
N ASN A 95 -10.50 8.00 -8.15
CA ASN A 95 -11.54 7.17 -7.55
C ASN A 95 -11.22 5.68 -7.79
N LEU A 96 -10.91 4.96 -6.73
CA LEU A 96 -10.55 3.56 -6.73
C LEU A 96 -11.78 2.72 -6.44
N LYS A 97 -12.20 1.89 -7.40
CA LYS A 97 -13.17 0.80 -7.19
C LYS A 97 -12.41 -0.52 -7.26
N ASN A 98 -11.90 -0.84 -8.45
CA ASN A 98 -10.85 -1.83 -8.60
C ASN A 98 -9.53 -1.08 -8.54
N SER A 99 -8.53 -1.66 -7.89
CA SER A 99 -7.22 -1.03 -7.80
C SER A 99 -6.15 -2.07 -7.58
N ASP A 100 -4.99 -1.79 -8.12
CA ASP A 100 -3.76 -2.52 -7.91
C ASP A 100 -2.68 -1.49 -7.56
N VAL A 101 -2.34 -1.44 -6.27
CA VAL A 101 -1.48 -0.43 -5.65
C VAL A 101 -0.15 -1.08 -5.31
N VAL A 102 0.95 -0.43 -5.67
CA VAL A 102 2.29 -0.75 -5.17
C VAL A 102 2.89 0.51 -4.55
N PHE A 103 3.55 0.39 -3.40
CA PHE A 103 4.32 1.48 -2.80
C PHE A 103 5.53 0.93 -2.05
N THR A 104 6.55 1.76 -1.92
CA THR A 104 7.75 1.49 -1.11
C THR A 104 7.55 2.09 0.28
N VAL A 105 7.97 1.37 1.32
CA VAL A 105 7.97 1.83 2.72
C VAL A 105 9.30 1.53 3.40
N GLU A 106 9.73 2.42 4.29
CA GLU A 106 10.89 2.25 5.17
C GLU A 106 10.54 2.79 6.57
N PHE A 107 10.98 2.06 7.60
CA PHE A 107 10.71 2.37 9.00
C PHE A 107 12.03 2.75 9.69
N GLU A 108 12.07 3.83 10.47
CA GLU A 108 13.23 4.10 11.34
C GLU A 108 13.26 3.20 12.57
N ASN A 109 12.09 2.69 13.00
CA ASN A 109 11.92 1.83 14.17
C ASN A 109 10.65 0.97 14.01
N PHE A 110 10.72 -0.08 13.20
CA PHE A 110 9.55 -0.90 12.87
C PHE A 110 8.88 -1.46 14.12
N ALA A 111 9.66 -1.85 15.13
CA ALA A 111 9.16 -2.40 16.40
C ALA A 111 8.17 -1.47 17.13
N ASN A 112 8.19 -0.18 16.83
CA ASN A 112 7.32 0.83 17.42
C ASN A 112 6.52 1.60 16.36
N GLN A 113 6.42 1.09 15.14
CA GLN A 113 5.76 1.79 14.04
C GLN A 113 4.75 0.91 13.33
N GLY A 114 3.89 1.56 12.54
CA GLY A 114 3.04 0.89 11.58
C GLY A 114 2.62 1.83 10.46
N ILE A 115 2.29 1.25 9.32
CA ILE A 115 1.72 1.96 8.17
C ILE A 115 0.43 1.30 7.73
N GLY A 116 -0.52 2.09 7.24
CA GLY A 116 -1.72 1.62 6.54
C GLY A 116 -1.84 2.29 5.18
N PHE A 117 -2.33 1.57 4.17
CA PHE A 117 -2.77 2.15 2.91
C PHE A 117 -4.23 1.79 2.67
N TYR A 118 -5.09 2.81 2.56
CA TYR A 118 -6.51 2.67 2.27
C TYR A 118 -6.83 2.92 0.80
N ALA A 119 -7.78 2.15 0.28
CA ALA A 119 -8.47 2.43 -0.97
C ALA A 119 -10.00 2.35 -0.77
N ARG A 120 -10.76 2.91 -1.72
CA ARG A 120 -12.21 3.16 -1.58
C ARG A 120 -12.57 4.04 -0.39
N GLN A 121 -11.66 4.92 0.06
CA GLN A 121 -11.91 5.75 1.23
C GLN A 121 -12.72 7.01 0.92
N ASN A 122 -13.52 7.46 1.88
CA ASN A 122 -14.55 8.49 1.70
C ASN A 122 -14.15 9.89 2.21
N GLY A 123 -12.87 10.10 2.51
CA GLY A 123 -12.33 11.30 3.15
C GLY A 123 -12.43 11.27 4.69
N GLY A 124 -13.06 10.26 5.26
CA GLY A 124 -13.22 10.09 6.70
C GLY A 124 -12.05 9.37 7.37
N TYR A 125 -11.99 9.46 8.71
CA TYR A 125 -11.07 8.72 9.56
C TYR A 125 -11.72 8.40 10.89
N LEU A 126 -11.88 7.11 11.19
CA LEU A 126 -12.60 6.58 12.34
C LEU A 126 -13.86 7.41 12.59
N THR A 127 -13.97 7.97 13.79
CA THR A 127 -15.00 8.93 14.20
C THR A 127 -14.41 10.33 14.45
N ALA A 128 -13.19 10.58 13.98
CA ALA A 128 -12.45 11.82 14.25
C ALA A 128 -12.93 13.02 13.43
N LEU A 129 -13.66 12.80 12.33
CA LEU A 129 -14.16 13.82 11.42
C LEU A 129 -15.70 13.79 11.34
N ALA A 130 -16.26 14.84 10.73
CA ALA A 130 -17.70 14.89 10.45
C ALA A 130 -18.17 13.72 9.55
N THR A 131 -17.31 13.27 8.64
CA THR A 131 -17.52 12.06 7.85
C THR A 131 -16.80 10.90 8.54
N ASN A 132 -17.55 9.92 9.05
CA ASN A 132 -16.95 8.70 9.57
C ASN A 132 -16.20 7.95 8.47
N GLY A 133 -15.05 7.38 8.80
CA GLY A 133 -14.21 6.70 7.81
C GLY A 133 -14.80 5.40 7.30
N GLN A 134 -14.36 5.07 6.10
CA GLN A 134 -14.82 3.94 5.31
C GLN A 134 -13.70 3.51 4.36
N GLY A 135 -13.57 2.22 4.04
CA GLY A 135 -12.68 1.73 3.00
C GLY A 135 -12.10 0.34 3.30
N TYR A 136 -11.20 -0.11 2.43
CA TYR A 136 -10.35 -1.28 2.71
C TYR A 136 -8.91 -0.82 2.85
N GLY A 137 -8.19 -1.41 3.81
CA GLY A 137 -6.79 -1.07 4.06
C GLY A 137 -5.89 -2.29 4.10
N VAL A 138 -4.65 -2.14 3.65
CA VAL A 138 -3.54 -3.04 4.00
C VAL A 138 -2.70 -2.39 5.09
N TYR A 139 -2.28 -3.17 6.07
CA TYR A 139 -1.53 -2.71 7.23
C TYR A 139 -0.26 -3.53 7.44
N TRP A 140 0.78 -2.85 7.89
CA TRP A 140 1.96 -3.50 8.45
C TRP A 140 2.44 -2.77 9.69
N GLN A 141 2.48 -3.47 10.81
CA GLN A 141 2.79 -2.90 12.13
C GLN A 141 3.73 -3.82 12.91
N GLY A 142 4.69 -3.24 13.64
CA GLY A 142 5.73 -3.99 14.34
C GLY A 142 5.65 -4.03 15.86
N ASN A 143 4.49 -3.71 16.47
CA ASN A 143 4.27 -3.78 17.92
C ASN A 143 4.51 -5.21 18.49
N THR A 144 4.18 -5.49 19.76
CA THR A 144 4.47 -6.75 20.49
C THR A 144 4.16 -8.05 19.72
N THR A 145 3.28 -8.01 18.73
CA THR A 145 3.17 -9.04 17.71
C THR A 145 3.14 -8.36 16.35
N PRO A 146 4.22 -8.42 15.56
CA PRO A 146 4.22 -7.91 14.21
C PRO A 146 3.09 -8.54 13.40
N GLU A 147 2.39 -7.72 12.64
CA GLU A 147 1.20 -8.14 11.92
C GLU A 147 1.15 -7.44 10.56
N PHE A 148 0.98 -8.25 9.51
CA PHE A 148 0.62 -7.79 8.19
C PHE A 148 -0.80 -8.24 7.92
N ASP A 149 -1.72 -7.30 7.70
CA ASP A 149 -3.14 -7.60 7.67
C ASP A 149 -3.92 -6.75 6.66
N ILE A 150 -5.11 -7.23 6.32
CA ILE A 150 -6.11 -6.50 5.55
C ILE A 150 -7.27 -6.17 6.48
N ARG A 151 -7.65 -4.89 6.53
CA ARG A 151 -8.77 -4.37 7.31
C ARG A 151 -9.86 -3.82 6.41
N TYR A 152 -11.03 -3.65 7.01
CA TYR A 152 -11.99 -2.69 6.53
C TYR A 152 -12.29 -1.65 7.59
N GLU A 153 -12.69 -0.48 7.12
CA GLU A 153 -13.31 0.56 7.92
C GLU A 153 -14.74 0.74 7.40
N LEU A 154 -15.73 0.75 8.30
CA LEU A 154 -17.11 1.08 7.95
C LEU A 154 -17.76 1.88 9.07
N ASN A 155 -18.27 3.06 8.72
CA ASN A 155 -18.88 3.99 9.68
C ASN A 155 -17.96 4.32 10.87
N GLY A 156 -16.66 4.39 10.62
CA GLY A 156 -15.64 4.73 11.61
C GLY A 156 -15.22 3.57 12.53
N VAL A 157 -15.66 2.35 12.22
CA VAL A 157 -15.23 1.14 12.92
C VAL A 157 -14.29 0.37 12.02
N GLU A 158 -13.06 0.17 12.48
CA GLU A 158 -12.05 -0.64 11.82
C GLU A 158 -12.09 -2.09 12.31
N SER A 159 -11.87 -3.05 11.42
CA SER A 159 -11.85 -4.47 11.74
C SER A 159 -10.97 -5.27 10.78
N VAL A 160 -10.23 -6.23 11.33
CA VAL A 160 -9.37 -7.14 10.56
C VAL A 160 -10.21 -8.15 9.79
N ILE A 161 -9.87 -8.35 8.51
CA ILE A 161 -10.45 -9.38 7.64
C ILE A 161 -9.55 -10.62 7.62
N ALA A 162 -8.25 -10.42 7.46
CA ALA A 162 -7.25 -11.48 7.39
C ALA A 162 -5.88 -10.92 7.78
N ALA A 163 -5.05 -11.75 8.40
CA ALA A 163 -3.73 -11.36 8.88
C ALA A 163 -2.72 -12.51 8.73
N VAL A 164 -1.44 -12.16 8.62
CA VAL A 164 -0.30 -13.07 8.73
C VAL A 164 0.76 -12.45 9.66
N GLY A 165 1.34 -13.26 10.54
CA GLY A 165 2.36 -12.78 11.48
C GLY A 165 3.77 -12.70 10.87
N ASP A 166 4.06 -13.50 9.85
CA ASP A 166 5.37 -13.54 9.21
C ASP A 166 5.22 -13.42 7.68
N PRO A 167 5.02 -12.20 7.16
CA PRO A 167 4.81 -12.00 5.73
C PRO A 167 6.11 -12.11 4.91
N LEU A 168 7.28 -12.00 5.52
CA LEU A 168 8.57 -12.14 4.82
C LEU A 168 9.05 -13.60 4.79
N GLY A 169 8.45 -14.47 5.61
CA GLY A 169 8.71 -15.89 5.66
C GLY A 169 9.55 -16.28 6.88
N VAL A 170 9.42 -17.55 7.30
CA VAL A 170 9.93 -18.07 8.58
C VAL A 170 11.35 -17.60 8.89
N GLY A 171 11.48 -16.82 9.96
CA GLY A 171 12.76 -16.39 10.51
C GLY A 171 13.32 -15.11 9.89
N GLN A 172 12.60 -14.47 8.97
CA GLN A 172 12.91 -13.12 8.52
C GLN A 172 12.40 -12.11 9.55
N VAL A 173 13.24 -11.13 9.87
CA VAL A 173 12.90 -10.03 10.76
C VAL A 173 12.83 -8.77 9.92
N VAL A 174 11.83 -7.94 10.18
CA VAL A 174 11.75 -6.60 9.57
C VAL A 174 12.86 -5.74 10.17
N LEU A 175 13.78 -5.33 9.31
CA LEU A 175 14.89 -4.46 9.67
C LEU A 175 14.50 -2.99 9.54
N ASP A 176 14.98 -2.18 10.48
CA ASP A 176 14.91 -0.73 10.42
C ASP A 176 15.76 -0.20 9.25
N ASN A 177 15.41 0.98 8.75
CA ASN A 177 16.08 1.69 7.65
C ASN A 177 16.27 0.81 6.40
N THR A 178 15.36 -0.13 6.20
CA THR A 178 15.32 -1.04 5.06
C THR A 178 14.04 -0.80 4.28
N ALA A 179 14.17 -0.64 2.96
CA ALA A 179 13.04 -0.42 2.08
C ALA A 179 12.34 -1.75 1.74
N TYR A 180 11.02 -1.75 1.84
CA TYR A 180 10.13 -2.84 1.46
C TYR A 180 9.10 -2.34 0.46
N LYS A 181 8.64 -3.21 -0.42
CA LYS A 181 7.50 -2.93 -1.29
C LYS A 181 6.28 -3.65 -0.77
N ILE A 182 5.16 -2.95 -0.73
CA ILE A 182 3.85 -3.51 -0.43
C ILE A 182 2.99 -3.40 -1.70
N ARG A 183 2.28 -4.48 -2.01
CA ARG A 183 1.26 -4.49 -3.05
C ARG A 183 -0.10 -4.81 -2.45
N PHE A 184 -1.10 -4.00 -2.77
CA PHE A 184 -2.48 -4.20 -2.34
C PHE A 184 -3.43 -4.14 -3.53
N LYS A 185 -4.19 -5.21 -3.71
CA LYS A 185 -5.11 -5.38 -4.82
C LYS A 185 -6.54 -5.55 -4.32
N ILE A 186 -7.45 -4.78 -4.91
CA ILE A 186 -8.89 -4.84 -4.70
C ILE A 186 -9.57 -5.10 -6.04
N THR A 187 -10.44 -6.10 -6.09
CA THR A 187 -11.23 -6.41 -7.29
C THR A 187 -12.67 -6.72 -6.92
N GLN A 188 -13.60 -5.88 -7.37
CA GLN A 188 -15.04 -6.19 -7.30
C GLN A 188 -15.34 -7.33 -8.27
N ILE A 189 -15.73 -8.49 -7.73
CA ILE A 189 -16.07 -9.67 -8.54
C ILE A 189 -17.53 -9.62 -8.97
N ASN A 190 -18.42 -9.40 -8.00
CA ASN A 190 -19.86 -9.31 -8.23
C ASN A 190 -20.37 -8.01 -7.62
N ALA A 191 -21.16 -7.25 -8.38
CA ALA A 191 -21.83 -6.07 -7.85
C ALA A 191 -22.60 -6.44 -6.58
N ASN A 192 -22.45 -5.63 -5.53
CA ASN A 192 -23.18 -5.73 -4.27
C ASN A 192 -22.95 -6.98 -3.41
N SER A 193 -22.00 -7.87 -3.73
CA SER A 193 -21.84 -9.10 -2.93
C SER A 193 -20.43 -9.60 -2.67
N ASN A 194 -19.45 -9.28 -3.52
CA ASN A 194 -18.11 -9.85 -3.36
C ASN A 194 -17.00 -8.97 -3.91
N THR A 195 -16.03 -8.68 -3.04
CA THR A 195 -14.76 -8.02 -3.37
C THR A 195 -13.60 -8.94 -2.98
N GLU A 196 -12.73 -9.28 -3.92
CA GLU A 196 -11.47 -9.94 -3.65
C GLU A 196 -10.42 -8.92 -3.19
N LEU A 197 -9.68 -9.30 -2.15
CA LEU A 197 -8.63 -8.51 -1.53
C LEU A 197 -7.36 -9.36 -1.48
N SER A 198 -6.24 -8.82 -1.97
CA SER A 198 -4.95 -9.50 -1.90
C SER A 198 -3.85 -8.53 -1.49
N ALA A 199 -2.95 -8.98 -0.62
CA ALA A 199 -1.84 -8.18 -0.15
C ALA A 199 -0.56 -9.01 -0.07
N LYS A 200 0.57 -8.38 -0.39
CA LYS A 200 1.89 -8.98 -0.18
C LYS A 200 2.96 -7.92 0.04
N VAL A 201 4.05 -8.33 0.66
CA VAL A 201 5.20 -7.49 0.98
C VAL A 201 6.49 -8.25 0.73
N TRP A 202 7.52 -7.52 0.30
CA TRP A 202 8.85 -8.07 0.04
C TRP A 202 9.92 -6.99 0.18
N LEU A 203 11.20 -7.38 0.32
CA LEU A 203 12.32 -6.43 0.29
C LEU A 203 12.34 -5.69 -1.05
N ALA A 204 12.54 -4.37 -1.03
CA ALA A 204 12.52 -3.58 -2.26
C ALA A 204 13.64 -3.96 -3.25
N SER A 205 14.74 -4.55 -2.76
CA SER A 205 15.84 -5.10 -3.55
C SER A 205 15.50 -6.40 -4.28
N ASP A 206 14.48 -7.11 -3.81
CA ASP A 206 14.13 -8.44 -4.30
C ASP A 206 13.10 -8.35 -5.42
N SER A 207 13.03 -9.43 -6.21
CA SER A 207 11.94 -9.59 -7.18
C SER A 207 10.62 -9.78 -6.46
N GLU A 208 9.55 -9.22 -7.03
CA GLU A 208 8.21 -9.39 -6.50
C GLU A 208 7.83 -10.87 -6.38
N PRO A 209 7.41 -11.37 -5.20
CA PRO A 209 7.01 -12.76 -5.03
C PRO A 209 5.79 -13.11 -5.89
N ALA A 210 5.78 -14.33 -6.45
CA ALA A 210 4.64 -14.83 -7.20
C ALA A 210 3.40 -15.09 -6.31
N THR A 211 3.62 -15.47 -5.05
CA THR A 211 2.57 -15.82 -4.09
C THR A 211 2.14 -14.59 -3.30
N TRP A 212 0.83 -14.46 -3.07
CA TRP A 212 0.28 -13.46 -2.17
C TRP A 212 0.44 -13.90 -0.70
N ASN A 213 0.84 -13.00 0.18
CA ASN A 213 0.82 -13.27 1.62
C ASN A 213 -0.61 -13.46 2.12
N ILE A 214 -1.52 -12.61 1.65
CA ILE A 214 -2.95 -12.67 1.95
C ILE A 214 -3.72 -12.67 0.64
N LYS A 215 -4.66 -13.59 0.50
CA LYS A 215 -5.73 -13.57 -0.51
C LYS A 215 -7.04 -13.94 0.16
N THR A 216 -8.00 -13.03 0.17
CA THR A 216 -9.29 -13.18 0.87
C THR A 216 -10.43 -12.50 0.11
N SER A 217 -11.66 -12.64 0.60
CA SER A 217 -12.86 -12.03 0.04
C SER A 217 -13.65 -11.28 1.12
N SER A 218 -14.31 -10.20 0.72
CA SER A 218 -15.18 -9.40 1.58
C SER A 218 -16.56 -9.25 0.96
N SER A 219 -17.59 -9.45 1.79
CA SER A 219 -19.01 -9.25 1.47
C SER A 219 -19.64 -8.12 2.30
N ILE A 220 -18.82 -7.20 2.82
CA ILE A 220 -19.30 -6.08 3.65
C ILE A 220 -20.16 -5.14 2.78
N ASN A 221 -21.47 -5.13 3.02
CA ASN A 221 -22.46 -4.44 2.18
C ASN A 221 -22.13 -2.96 1.91
N GLY A 222 -21.71 -2.21 2.93
CA GLY A 222 -21.39 -0.78 2.79
C GLY A 222 -20.13 -0.48 1.96
N LEU A 223 -19.38 -1.52 1.58
CA LEU A 223 -18.14 -1.41 0.80
C LEU A 223 -18.23 -2.08 -0.57
N GLN A 224 -19.38 -2.64 -0.91
CA GLN A 224 -19.59 -3.24 -2.23
C GLN A 224 -19.98 -2.19 -3.26
N ASP A 225 -19.42 -2.32 -4.45
CA ASP A 225 -19.75 -1.50 -5.63
C ASP A 225 -19.45 0.00 -5.51
N ILE A 226 -18.79 0.43 -4.43
CA ILE A 226 -18.38 1.82 -4.22
C ILE A 226 -17.01 2.11 -4.85
N SER A 227 -16.77 3.39 -5.12
CA SER A 227 -15.45 3.96 -5.38
C SER A 227 -15.16 5.06 -4.37
N GLY A 228 -13.88 5.31 -4.10
CA GLY A 228 -13.45 6.43 -3.26
C GLY A 228 -11.97 6.73 -3.47
N GLY A 229 -11.45 7.73 -2.77
CA GLY A 229 -10.04 8.06 -2.81
C GLY A 229 -9.16 6.99 -2.16
N PHE A 230 -7.94 7.39 -1.85
CA PHE A 230 -6.99 6.59 -1.08
C PHE A 230 -6.38 7.42 0.05
N ALA A 231 -5.77 6.75 1.02
CA ALA A 231 -5.10 7.41 2.13
C ALA A 231 -3.93 6.58 2.64
N VAL A 232 -2.99 7.24 3.30
CA VAL A 232 -1.86 6.61 3.99
C VAL A 232 -1.95 6.96 5.47
N ASP A 233 -1.89 5.93 6.32
CA ASP A 233 -1.87 6.06 7.76
C ASP A 233 -0.48 5.79 8.29
N ALA A 234 -0.01 6.58 9.25
CA ALA A 234 1.21 6.33 10.01
C ALA A 234 0.90 6.24 11.50
N PHE A 235 1.51 5.25 12.16
CA PHE A 235 1.39 4.98 13.58
C PHE A 235 2.76 4.97 14.24
N ASN A 236 2.85 5.61 15.41
CA ASN A 236 3.96 5.46 16.34
C ASN A 236 3.44 4.99 17.70
N TYR A 237 4.06 3.93 18.21
CA TYR A 237 3.83 3.37 19.54
C TYR A 237 4.90 3.80 20.55
N SER A 238 5.99 4.44 20.08
CA SER A 238 7.01 5.03 20.95
C SER A 238 6.37 6.15 21.79
N GLY A 239 6.69 6.21 23.09
CA GLY A 239 6.14 7.21 24.00
C GLY A 239 6.63 8.64 23.72
N ILE A 240 5.98 9.65 24.32
CA ILE A 240 6.14 11.11 24.05
C ILE A 240 7.58 11.64 24.20
N THR A 241 8.47 10.88 24.83
CA THR A 241 9.77 11.37 25.32
C THR A 241 10.94 11.24 24.33
N THR A 242 10.79 10.50 23.25
CA THR A 242 11.79 10.40 22.17
C THR A 242 11.15 10.97 20.92
N GLY A 243 11.78 11.96 20.28
CA GLY A 243 11.27 12.53 19.02
C GLY A 243 10.81 11.40 18.09
N SER A 244 9.60 11.52 17.55
CA SER A 244 8.94 10.36 16.95
C SER A 244 9.66 9.92 15.70
N ASP A 245 10.04 8.64 15.69
CA ASP A 245 10.68 7.98 14.57
C ASP A 245 9.84 8.16 13.29
N SER A 246 10.50 8.30 12.16
CA SER A 246 9.90 8.56 10.86
C SER A 246 9.52 7.27 10.16
N ILE A 247 8.46 7.34 9.37
CA ILE A 247 8.12 6.35 8.35
C ILE A 247 8.28 7.06 7.01
N TYR A 248 9.01 6.45 6.08
CA TYR A 248 9.14 6.95 4.72
C TYR A 248 8.27 6.11 3.79
N ILE A 249 7.56 6.78 2.89
CA ILE A 249 6.81 6.19 1.79
C ILE A 249 7.28 6.79 0.47
N ASP A 250 7.36 5.97 -0.57
CA ASP A 250 7.77 6.39 -1.89
C ASP A 250 7.20 5.49 -2.99
N ASP A 251 7.40 5.86 -4.25
CA ASP A 251 7.05 5.09 -5.44
C ASP A 251 5.61 4.56 -5.43
N ILE A 252 4.63 5.40 -5.08
CA ILE A 252 3.22 4.99 -5.05
C ILE A 252 2.72 4.92 -6.48
N ILE A 253 2.41 3.71 -6.95
CA ILE A 253 1.84 3.47 -8.27
C ILE A 253 0.48 2.81 -8.10
N ILE A 254 -0.56 3.39 -8.70
CA ILE A 254 -1.93 2.84 -8.69
C ILE A 254 -2.37 2.58 -10.13
N SER A 255 -2.95 1.41 -10.34
CA SER A 255 -3.52 0.97 -11.62
C SER A 255 -4.91 0.36 -11.46
N ASN A 256 -5.70 0.34 -12.54
CA ASN A 256 -7.07 -0.20 -12.60
C ASN A 256 -7.15 -1.51 -13.38
#